data_AF-A0A2N1TFK7-F1
#
_entry.id   AF-A0A2N1TFK7-F1
#
_cell.length_a   1.000
_cell.length_b   1.000
_cell.length_c   1.000
_cell.angle_alpha   90.00
_cell.angle_beta   90.00
_cell.angle_gamma   90.00
#
_symmetry.space_group_name_H-M   'P 1'
#
loop_
_entity.id
_entity.type
_entity.pdbx_description
1 polymer ?
#
loop_
_entity_poly.entity_id
_entity_poly.type
_entity_poly.pdbx_seq_one_letter_code
_entity_poly.pdbx_strand_id
1 'polypeptide(L)'
;MANVKINPVFEGFSKQIGDLVFVQTNGKTYVRKKVIPRQVNSEAQQRIRALFRETVEAWKELSRDTQNNWDEAARGKAMSGYNLFIRVNMQRLKTGKPAAANPVD
;
A
#
# COMPACT_ATOMS: atom_id res chain seq x y z
N MET A 1 19.64 -1.40 -13.42
CA MET A 1 19.31 -2.83 -13.18
C MET A 1 20.08 -3.66 -14.19
N ALA A 2 20.65 -4.79 -13.78
CA ALA A 2 21.30 -5.70 -14.71
C ALA A 2 20.25 -6.49 -15.51
N ASN A 3 20.48 -6.65 -16.81
CA ASN A 3 19.67 -7.47 -17.70
C ASN A 3 20.26 -8.88 -17.74
N VAL A 4 19.43 -9.92 -17.59
CA VAL A 4 19.90 -11.31 -17.56
C VAL A 4 19.50 -12.02 -18.85
N LYS A 5 20.50 -12.60 -19.54
CA LYS A 5 20.27 -13.50 -20.68
C LYS A 5 20.26 -14.93 -20.16
N ILE A 6 19.08 -15.57 -20.16
CA ILE A 6 18.90 -16.95 -19.67
C ILE A 6 19.24 -17.93 -20.80
N ASN A 7 19.93 -19.03 -20.46
CA ASN A 7 20.22 -20.13 -21.38
C ASN A 7 18.92 -20.89 -21.71
N PRO A 8 18.64 -21.27 -22.97
CA PRO A 8 17.41 -21.94 -23.39
C PRO A 8 17.01 -23.23 -22.66
N VAL A 9 17.89 -23.84 -21.85
CA VAL A 9 17.55 -25.01 -21.01
C VAL A 9 16.67 -24.64 -19.80
N PHE A 10 16.65 -23.37 -19.39
CA PHE A 10 15.84 -22.90 -18.26
C PHE A 10 14.72 -21.98 -18.74
N GLU A 11 13.47 -22.35 -18.49
CA GLU A 11 12.29 -21.53 -18.81
C GLU A 11 12.16 -20.29 -17.90
N GLY A 12 12.77 -20.32 -16.72
CA GLY A 12 12.86 -19.17 -15.83
C GLY A 12 13.32 -19.51 -14.42
N PHE A 13 13.59 -18.46 -13.63
CA PHE A 13 13.80 -18.55 -12.18
C PHE A 13 12.64 -17.85 -11.48
N SER A 14 12.11 -18.44 -10.40
CA SER A 14 11.03 -17.82 -9.61
C SER A 14 11.52 -17.46 -8.20
N LYS A 15 11.03 -16.33 -7.69
CA LYS A 15 11.22 -15.86 -6.30
C LYS A 15 12.68 -15.48 -5.96
N GLN A 16 13.48 -16.40 -5.42
CA GLN A 16 14.82 -16.09 -4.90
C GLN A 16 15.81 -17.22 -5.16
N ILE A 17 17.07 -16.86 -5.42
CA ILE A 17 18.23 -17.78 -5.34
C ILE A 17 19.25 -17.11 -4.44
N GLY A 18 19.47 -17.65 -3.24
CA GLY A 18 20.30 -17.01 -2.22
C GLY A 18 19.86 -15.56 -1.95
N ASP A 19 20.79 -14.62 -2.12
CA ASP A 19 20.57 -13.18 -1.97
C ASP A 19 20.12 -12.47 -3.26
N LEU A 20 19.71 -13.21 -4.29
CA LEU A 20 19.20 -12.64 -5.54
C LEU A 20 17.69 -12.78 -5.62
N VAL A 21 17.02 -11.68 -5.94
CA VAL A 21 15.58 -11.63 -6.24
C VAL A 21 15.38 -11.41 -7.73
N PHE A 22 14.59 -12.27 -8.34
CA PHE A 22 14.23 -12.21 -9.76
C PHE A 22 12.84 -11.60 -9.90
N VAL A 23 12.71 -10.59 -10.76
CA VAL A 23 11.44 -9.91 -11.04
C VAL A 23 11.19 -9.93 -12.54
N GLN A 24 10.03 -10.43 -12.95
CA GLN A 24 9.57 -10.29 -14.32
C GLN A 24 8.73 -9.03 -14.47
N THR A 25 9.06 -8.20 -15.46
CA THR A 25 8.29 -7.01 -15.80
C THR A 25 8.34 -6.83 -17.32
N ASN A 26 7.18 -6.73 -17.95
CA ASN A 26 7.05 -6.59 -19.41
C ASN A 26 7.83 -7.65 -20.20
N GLY A 27 7.76 -8.92 -19.78
CA GLY A 27 8.43 -10.04 -20.45
C GLY A 27 9.96 -10.07 -20.30
N LYS A 28 10.55 -9.14 -19.53
CA LYS A 28 11.99 -9.11 -19.23
C LYS A 28 12.24 -9.55 -17.80
N THR A 29 13.30 -10.31 -17.60
CA THR A 29 13.76 -10.74 -16.28
C THR A 29 14.82 -9.78 -15.76
N TYR A 30 14.56 -9.20 -14.60
CA TYR A 30 15.49 -8.35 -13.87
C TYR A 30 15.99 -9.06 -12.62
N VAL A 31 17.26 -8.86 -12.29
CA VAL A 31 17.85 -9.33 -11.05
C VAL A 31 18.24 -8.15 -10.18
N ARG A 32 17.95 -8.27 -8.89
CA ARG A 32 18.44 -7.36 -7.86
C ARG A 32 18.92 -8.13 -6.64
N LYS A 33 19.85 -7.53 -5.88
CA LYS A 33 20.21 -8.03 -4.55
C LYS A 33 19.00 -7.92 -3.62
N LYS A 34 18.78 -8.95 -2.83
CA LYS A 34 17.79 -8.98 -1.75
C LYS A 34 18.15 -7.90 -0.75
N VAL A 35 17.26 -6.92 -0.61
CA VAL A 35 17.38 -5.91 0.44
C VAL A 35 16.75 -6.51 1.69
N ILE A 36 17.57 -6.82 2.68
CA ILE A 36 17.08 -7.14 4.04
C ILE A 36 16.63 -5.81 4.65
N PRO A 37 15.35 -5.63 5.00
CA PRO A 37 14.89 -4.39 5.63
C PRO A 37 15.64 -4.18 6.95
N ARG A 38 16.32 -3.03 7.07
CA ARG A 38 17.26 -2.73 8.16
C ARG A 38 16.63 -2.75 9.56
N GLN A 39 15.33 -2.42 9.68
CA GLN A 39 14.54 -2.56 10.90
C GLN A 39 13.05 -2.53 10.54
N VAL A 40 12.33 -3.65 10.72
CA VAL A 40 10.91 -3.81 10.34
C VAL A 40 9.94 -3.23 11.39
N ASN A 41 10.48 -2.86 12.55
CA ASN A 41 9.75 -2.41 13.74
C ASN A 41 10.33 -1.12 14.32
N SER A 42 10.68 -0.14 13.49
CA SER A 42 11.03 1.18 14.04
C SER A 42 9.81 1.83 14.69
N GLU A 43 10.02 2.68 15.70
CA GLU A 43 8.91 3.40 16.35
C GLU A 43 8.06 4.18 15.34
N ALA A 44 8.70 4.81 14.35
CA ALA A 44 8.00 5.53 13.30
C ALA A 44 7.09 4.61 12.47
N GLN A 45 7.54 3.39 12.15
CA GLN A 45 6.71 2.40 11.44
C GLN A 45 5.56 1.91 12.31
N GLN A 46 5.81 1.66 13.61
CA GLN A 46 4.76 1.25 14.54
C GLN A 46 3.69 2.33 14.70
N ARG A 47 4.08 3.61 14.80
CA ARG A 47 3.16 4.75 14.83
C ARG A 47 2.29 4.81 13.59
N ILE A 48 2.88 4.69 12.39
CA ILE A 48 2.10 4.68 11.14
C ILE A 48 1.14 3.49 11.08
N ARG A 49 1.56 2.30 11.52
CA ARG A 49 0.69 1.11 11.57
C ARG A 49 -0.46 1.27 12.56
N ALA A 50 -0.21 1.91 13.71
CA ALA A 50 -1.24 2.20 14.69
C ALA A 50 -2.29 3.18 14.12
N LEU A 51 -1.84 4.27 13.51
CA LEU A 51 -2.73 5.24 12.84
C LEU A 51 -3.56 4.59 11.73
N PHE A 52 -2.93 3.73 10.92
CA PHE A 52 -3.65 3.01 9.87
C PHE A 52 -4.72 2.09 10.46
N ARG A 53 -4.41 1.36 11.53
CA ARG A 53 -5.38 0.51 12.23
C ARG A 53 -6.56 1.32 12.76
N GLU A 54 -6.28 2.43 13.45
CA GLU A 54 -7.31 3.34 13.96
C GLU A 54 -8.20 3.88 12.83
N THR A 55 -7.59 4.27 11.70
CA THR A 55 -8.34 4.72 10.53
C THR A 55 -9.25 3.61 9.98
N VAL A 56 -8.77 2.37 9.90
CA VAL A 56 -9.56 1.24 9.42
C VAL A 56 -10.72 0.92 10.36
N GLU A 57 -10.53 0.99 11.68
CA GLU A 57 -11.63 0.81 12.64
C GLU A 57 -12.67 1.92 12.50
N ALA A 58 -12.25 3.18 12.37
CA ALA A 58 -13.17 4.29 12.12
C ALA A 58 -14.00 4.09 10.84
N TRP A 59 -13.44 3.50 9.78
CA TRP A 59 -14.20 3.16 8.56
C TRP A 59 -15.27 2.10 8.80
N LYS A 60 -14.97 1.07 9.62
CA LYS A 60 -15.91 -0.01 9.93
C LYS A 60 -17.07 0.46 10.79
N GLU A 61 -16.85 1.48 11.62
CA GLU A 61 -17.89 2.09 12.45
C GLU A 61 -18.85 3.00 11.65
N LEU A 62 -18.48 3.38 10.42
CA LEU A 62 -19.37 4.19 9.57
C LEU A 62 -20.60 3.40 9.13
N SER A 63 -21.74 4.10 9.09
CA SER A 63 -22.95 3.58 8.45
C SER A 63 -22.72 3.35 6.96
N ARG A 64 -23.51 2.47 6.36
CA ARG A 64 -23.45 2.20 4.92
C ARG A 64 -23.71 3.46 4.08
N ASP A 65 -24.63 4.31 4.51
CA ASP A 65 -24.92 5.58 3.85
C ASP A 65 -23.70 6.51 3.84
N THR A 66 -22.98 6.57 4.96
CA THR A 66 -21.76 7.38 5.05
C THR A 66 -20.66 6.82 4.15
N GLN A 67 -20.48 5.50 4.11
CA GLN A 67 -19.53 4.86 3.18
C GLN A 67 -19.91 5.15 1.72
N ASN A 68 -21.19 5.13 1.38
CA ASN A 68 -21.67 5.47 0.04
C ASN A 68 -21.31 6.93 -0.31
N ASN A 69 -21.45 7.88 0.62
CA ASN A 69 -21.04 9.28 0.40
C ASN A 69 -19.55 9.38 0.05
N TRP A 70 -18.68 8.56 0.66
CA TRP A 70 -17.27 8.50 0.29
C TRP A 70 -17.06 7.90 -1.11
N ASP A 71 -17.83 6.89 -1.50
CA ASP A 71 -17.82 6.36 -2.86
C ASP A 71 -18.31 7.40 -3.88
N GLU A 72 -19.31 8.22 -3.53
CA GLU A 72 -19.76 9.34 -4.35
C GLU A 72 -18.65 10.39 -4.50
N ALA A 73 -18.01 10.79 -3.40
CA ALA A 73 -16.91 11.75 -3.41
C ALA A 73 -15.65 11.23 -4.14
N ALA A 74 -15.50 9.91 -4.24
CA ALA A 74 -14.43 9.28 -5.00
C ALA A 74 -14.74 9.15 -6.50
N ARG A 75 -15.98 9.40 -6.95
CA ARG A 75 -16.30 9.41 -8.39
C ARG A 75 -15.44 10.43 -9.12
N GLY A 76 -14.94 10.03 -10.29
CA GLY A 76 -13.99 10.83 -11.07
C GLY A 76 -12.55 10.80 -10.53
N LYS A 77 -12.28 10.16 -9.38
CA LYS A 77 -10.93 9.84 -8.91
C LYS A 77 -10.61 8.39 -9.28
N ALA A 78 -9.35 8.09 -9.59
CA ALA A 78 -8.89 6.72 -9.83
C ALA A 78 -8.72 5.92 -8.52
N MET A 79 -9.71 5.97 -7.62
CA MET A 79 -9.71 5.29 -6.32
C MET A 79 -11.13 5.06 -5.79
N SER A 80 -11.31 4.12 -4.87
CA SER A 80 -12.57 3.87 -4.16
C SER A 80 -12.82 4.88 -3.02
N GLY A 81 -14.05 4.94 -2.51
CA GLY A 81 -14.39 5.75 -1.33
C GLY A 81 -13.59 5.35 -0.10
N TYR A 82 -13.36 4.05 0.11
CA TYR A 82 -12.46 3.54 1.14
C TYR A 82 -11.04 4.12 1.02
N ASN A 83 -10.46 4.08 -0.19
CA ASN A 83 -9.11 4.62 -0.41
C ASN A 83 -9.06 6.14 -0.21
N LEU A 84 -10.13 6.86 -0.58
CA LEU A 84 -10.26 8.28 -0.33
C LEU A 84 -10.36 8.58 1.17
N PHE A 85 -11.18 7.83 1.91
CA PHE A 85 -11.33 7.93 3.36
C PHE A 85 -9.99 7.71 4.08
N ILE A 86 -9.27 6.63 3.75
CA ILE A 86 -7.95 6.35 4.32
C ILE A 86 -7.01 7.53 4.06
N ARG A 87 -6.97 8.06 2.83
CA ARG A 87 -6.09 9.17 2.46
C ARG A 87 -6.36 10.41 3.31
N VAL A 88 -7.63 10.81 3.42
CA VAL A 88 -8.02 12.01 4.18
C VAL A 88 -7.78 11.81 5.68
N ASN A 89 -8.22 10.69 6.24
CA ASN A 89 -8.20 10.48 7.68
C ASN A 89 -6.83 10.10 8.24
N MET A 90 -5.98 9.42 7.46
CA MET A 90 -4.57 9.24 7.82
C MET A 90 -3.86 10.59 8.00
N GLN A 91 -4.16 11.57 7.14
CA GLN A 91 -3.59 12.92 7.28
C GLN A 91 -4.14 13.65 8.50
N ARG A 92 -5.45 13.56 8.75
CA ARG A 92 -6.10 14.21 9.91
C ARG A 92 -5.56 13.67 11.23
N LEU A 93 -5.55 12.35 11.41
CA LEU A 93 -5.07 11.71 12.63
C LEU A 93 -3.58 12.00 12.87
N LYS A 94 -2.77 12.03 11.80
CA LYS A 94 -1.36 12.44 11.90
C LYS A 94 -1.19 13.88 12.41
N THR A 95 -2.13 14.78 12.09
CA THR A 95 -2.16 16.17 12.58
C THR A 95 -2.90 16.35 13.91
N GLY A 96 -3.33 15.25 14.56
CA GLY A 96 -4.07 15.29 15.83
C GLY A 96 -5.55 15.69 15.68
N LYS A 97 -6.08 15.73 14.45
CA LYS A 97 -7.50 15.96 14.20
C LYS A 97 -8.26 14.63 14.19
N PRO A 98 -9.50 14.59 14.70
CA PRO A 98 -10.31 13.38 14.62
C PRO A 98 -10.63 13.02 13.17
N ALA A 99 -10.91 11.72 12.96
CA ALA A 99 -11.38 11.22 11.69
C ALA A 99 -12.68 11.92 11.29
N ALA A 100 -12.74 12.44 10.07
CA ALA A 100 -13.95 12.96 9.48
C ALA A 100 -14.86 11.81 9.06
N ALA A 101 -16.10 11.84 9.54
CA ALA A 101 -17.13 10.88 9.15
C ALA A 101 -17.57 11.08 7.70
N ASN A 102 -17.70 12.33 7.25
CA ASN A 102 -18.06 12.67 5.88
C ASN A 102 -16.86 13.17 5.07
N PRO A 103 -16.87 12.99 3.74
CA PRO A 103 -15.90 13.63 2.87
C PRO A 103 -15.95 15.14 3.08
N VAL A 104 -14.79 15.73 3.35
CA VAL A 104 -14.59 17.17 3.48
C VAL A 104 -14.05 17.63 2.12
N ASP A 105 -14.59 18.73 1.58
CA ASP A 105 -14.12 19.34 0.33
C ASP A 105 -12.61 19.57 0.29
#